data_AF-W2LZ52-F1
#
_entry.id   AF-W2LZ52-F1
#
_cell.length_a   1.000
_cell.length_b   1.000
_cell.length_c   1.000
_cell.angle_alpha   90.00
_cell.angle_beta   90.00
_cell.angle_gamma   90.00
#
_symmetry.space_group_name_H-M   'P 1'
#
loop_
_entity.id
_entity.type
_entity.pdbx_description
1 polymer ?
#
loop_
_entity_poly.entity_id
_entity_poly.type
_entity_poly.pdbx_seq_one_letter_code
_entity_poly.pdbx_strand_id
1 'polypeptide(L)'
;MADVSDSDLSADDLYLSDTSSEGSDEDTRAWRYVDADESRVEVDDTDAFLLASARDENRAVVNRLLLRMFGTTQHHTDNVDISRFVYTWLDSSVLIKLQTWVNCSMTEDAAVSVDDLYRFMKVELWLSFYHATPEAFYDKFNLEQYPVAARVLPAARHRSILAALGEHQTRDDRADRWTAPLSQERDIDHAAELVRRLYSDIGYVEGVTIASLDDDMIRLRSTAVDDIGLAHIRNPKK
;
A
#
# COMPACT_ATOMS: atom_id res chain seq x y z
N MET A 1 -43.36 65.27 -52.34
CA MET A 1 -44.01 64.10 -52.97
C MET A 1 -43.29 62.88 -52.40
N ALA A 2 -44.03 62.00 -51.73
CA ALA A 2 -43.65 60.66 -51.22
C ALA A 2 -42.46 60.54 -50.23
N ASP A 3 -42.73 60.62 -48.93
CA ASP A 3 -43.14 59.51 -48.03
C ASP A 3 -42.28 58.21 -47.92
N VAL A 4 -42.31 57.66 -46.69
CA VAL A 4 -42.06 56.28 -46.21
C VAL A 4 -40.67 55.88 -45.65
N SER A 5 -40.59 55.90 -44.29
CA SER A 5 -40.45 54.74 -43.36
C SER A 5 -39.29 53.74 -43.50
N ASP A 6 -38.51 53.49 -42.43
CA ASP A 6 -38.92 52.69 -41.26
C ASP A 6 -38.02 52.94 -40.03
N SER A 7 -38.71 53.10 -38.90
CA SER A 7 -38.26 53.12 -37.51
C SER A 7 -38.01 51.66 -37.02
N ASP A 8 -37.45 51.30 -35.85
CA ASP A 8 -37.70 51.76 -34.49
C ASP A 8 -36.58 51.33 -33.52
N LEU A 9 -36.26 52.24 -32.61
CA LEU A 9 -35.68 51.99 -31.29
C LEU A 9 -36.82 52.16 -30.25
N SER A 10 -37.06 51.21 -29.34
CA SER A 10 -37.63 51.50 -28.00
C SER A 10 -37.52 50.28 -27.09
N ALA A 11 -36.95 50.41 -25.89
CA ALA A 11 -37.64 50.63 -24.59
C ALA A 11 -38.19 49.31 -24.01
N ASP A 12 -37.57 48.80 -22.95
CA ASP A 12 -38.05 48.95 -21.56
C ASP A 12 -39.47 48.42 -21.37
N ASP A 13 -39.58 47.25 -20.72
CA ASP A 13 -40.79 46.88 -19.98
C ASP A 13 -40.39 46.21 -18.66
N LEU A 14 -40.37 47.05 -17.63
CA LEU A 14 -40.48 46.70 -16.22
C LEU A 14 -41.84 46.02 -15.98
N TYR A 15 -41.81 44.78 -15.50
CA TYR A 15 -42.97 44.18 -14.84
C TYR A 15 -42.61 43.82 -13.41
N LEU A 16 -42.85 44.77 -12.51
CA LEU A 16 -43.17 44.49 -11.12
C LEU A 16 -44.70 44.44 -10.99
N SER A 17 -45.23 43.31 -10.55
CA SER A 17 -46.50 43.28 -9.84
C SER A 17 -46.47 42.12 -8.85
N ASP A 18 -46.27 42.48 -7.58
CA ASP A 18 -46.57 41.66 -6.42
C ASP A 18 -48.07 41.30 -6.41
N THR A 19 -48.36 40.02 -6.24
CA THR A 19 -49.56 39.60 -5.51
C THR A 19 -49.20 38.43 -4.59
N SER A 20 -49.16 38.76 -3.31
CA SER A 20 -49.13 37.85 -2.17
C SER A 20 -50.22 36.78 -2.27
N SER A 21 -49.84 35.51 -2.15
CA SER A 21 -50.73 34.45 -1.70
C SER A 21 -49.98 33.62 -0.67
N GLU A 22 -50.30 33.84 0.61
CA GLU A 22 -50.02 32.86 1.65
C GLU A 22 -50.72 31.55 1.31
N GLY A 23 -49.97 30.46 1.34
CA GLY A 23 -50.48 29.13 1.04
C GLY A 23 -49.33 28.14 1.13
N SER A 24 -49.19 27.57 2.33
CA SER A 24 -48.36 26.42 2.65
C SER A 24 -48.34 25.36 1.55
N ASP A 25 -47.15 24.94 1.14
CA ASP A 25 -46.80 23.51 1.15
C ASP A 25 -45.27 23.35 1.05
N GLU A 26 -44.74 22.60 2.00
CA GLU A 26 -43.35 22.18 2.08
C GLU A 26 -42.99 21.27 0.90
N ASP A 27 -42.52 21.84 -0.21
CA ASP A 27 -41.83 21.05 -1.24
C ASP A 27 -40.39 20.77 -0.80
N THR A 28 -40.25 19.85 0.16
CA THR A 28 -38.98 19.31 0.68
C THR A 28 -38.19 18.45 -0.32
N ARG A 29 -38.52 18.52 -1.62
CA ARG A 29 -37.92 17.69 -2.69
C ARG A 29 -37.44 18.44 -3.93
N ALA A 30 -37.46 19.76 -3.94
CA ALA A 30 -36.84 20.52 -5.02
C ALA A 30 -35.36 20.76 -4.70
N TRP A 31 -34.45 20.19 -5.50
CA TRP A 31 -33.05 20.57 -5.49
C TRP A 31 -32.95 22.07 -5.78
N ARG A 32 -32.60 22.87 -4.77
CA ARG A 32 -32.21 24.28 -4.97
C ARG A 32 -30.71 24.35 -5.19
N TYR A 33 -30.32 25.12 -6.18
CA TYR A 33 -28.95 25.62 -6.26
C TYR A 33 -28.72 26.53 -5.05
N VAL A 34 -27.67 26.24 -4.28
CA VAL A 34 -27.18 27.14 -3.25
C VAL A 34 -26.60 28.35 -3.98
N ASP A 35 -27.02 29.56 -3.60
CA ASP A 35 -26.42 30.78 -4.13
C ASP A 35 -24.91 30.75 -3.83
N ALA A 36 -24.09 30.89 -4.86
CA ALA A 36 -22.63 30.77 -4.75
C ALA A 36 -22.01 31.80 -3.78
N ASP A 37 -22.74 32.88 -3.48
CA ASP A 37 -22.34 33.91 -2.52
C ASP A 37 -22.61 33.54 -1.04
N GLU A 38 -23.51 32.58 -0.75
CA GLU A 38 -23.80 32.14 0.63
C GLU A 38 -22.83 31.05 1.13
N SER A 39 -22.01 30.50 0.24
CA SER A 39 -21.00 29.49 0.58
C SER A 39 -19.60 29.97 0.20
N ARG A 40 -19.18 31.11 0.77
CA ARG A 40 -17.75 31.38 0.92
C ARG A 40 -17.16 30.34 1.86
N VAL A 41 -16.73 29.21 1.31
CA VAL A 41 -15.76 28.35 1.95
C VAL A 41 -14.48 29.19 2.03
N GLU A 42 -14.23 29.81 3.18
CA GLU A 42 -12.92 30.35 3.50
C GLU A 42 -11.94 29.18 3.45
N VAL A 43 -11.26 29.03 2.32
CA VAL A 43 -10.07 28.18 2.21
C VAL A 43 -8.95 28.94 2.90
N ASP A 44 -9.05 29.07 4.21
CA ASP A 44 -7.97 29.65 5.02
C ASP A 44 -6.90 28.57 5.19
N ASP A 45 -5.79 28.81 4.50
CA ASP A 45 -4.49 28.17 4.72
C ASP A 45 -4.49 26.62 4.78
N THR A 46 -5.03 25.98 3.73
CA THR A 46 -4.97 24.51 3.57
C THR A 46 -3.56 23.96 3.72
N ASP A 47 -2.55 24.69 3.24
CA ASP A 47 -1.14 24.31 3.36
C ASP A 47 -0.67 24.33 4.82
N ALA A 48 -1.04 25.35 5.61
CA ALA A 48 -0.73 25.36 7.03
C ALA A 48 -1.45 24.26 7.80
N PHE A 49 -2.71 23.97 7.46
CA PHE A 49 -3.47 22.87 8.05
C PHE A 49 -2.83 21.50 7.75
N LEU A 50 -2.48 21.24 6.48
CA LEU A 50 -1.82 20.01 6.07
C LEU A 50 -0.45 19.87 6.72
N LEU A 51 0.33 20.96 6.79
CA LEU A 51 1.63 20.97 7.44
C LEU A 51 1.52 20.73 8.96
N ALA A 52 0.51 21.31 9.62
CA ALA A 52 0.25 21.07 11.04
C ALA A 52 -0.13 19.61 11.29
N SER A 53 -1.08 19.08 10.52
CA SER A 53 -1.51 17.68 10.58
C SER A 53 -0.34 16.72 10.33
N ALA A 54 0.48 16.97 9.30
CA ALA A 54 1.65 16.16 9.00
C ALA A 54 2.69 16.17 10.14
N ARG A 55 2.85 17.31 10.84
CA ARG A 55 3.75 17.40 12.00
C ARG A 55 3.23 16.61 13.20
N ASP A 56 1.93 16.64 13.44
CA ASP A 56 1.28 15.90 14.52
C ASP A 56 1.29 14.39 14.23
N GLU A 57 1.00 13.99 13.00
CA GLU A 57 1.13 12.61 12.52
C GLU A 57 2.56 12.12 12.69
N ASN A 58 3.55 12.84 12.14
CA ASN A 58 4.96 12.47 12.22
C ASN A 58 5.41 12.28 13.68
N ARG A 59 5.03 13.21 14.58
CA ARG A 59 5.36 13.08 16.02
C ARG A 59 4.77 11.81 16.63
N ALA A 60 3.50 11.51 16.34
CA ALA A 60 2.83 10.32 16.86
C ALA A 60 3.46 9.03 16.30
N VAL A 61 3.70 8.96 14.99
CA VAL A 61 4.30 7.81 14.32
C VAL A 61 5.73 7.57 14.82
N VAL A 62 6.56 8.62 14.92
CA VAL A 62 7.93 8.51 15.45
C VAL A 62 7.92 8.02 16.90
N ASN A 63 7.03 8.53 17.75
CA ASN A 63 6.92 8.05 19.12
C ASN A 63 6.53 6.57 19.20
N ARG A 64 5.56 6.12 18.37
CA ARG A 64 5.18 4.69 18.30
C ARG A 64 6.33 3.83 17.79
N LEU A 65 7.07 4.31 16.80
CA LEU A 65 8.23 3.62 16.26
C LEU A 65 9.34 3.47 17.32
N LEU A 66 9.66 4.55 18.05
CA LEU A 66 10.64 4.52 19.14
C LEU A 66 10.21 3.60 20.28
N LEU A 67 8.94 3.65 20.68
CA LEU A 67 8.37 2.72 21.67
C LEU A 67 8.50 1.27 21.21
N ARG A 68 8.26 0.99 19.94
CA ARG A 68 8.38 -0.37 19.39
C ARG A 68 9.83 -0.84 19.30
N MET A 69 10.74 0.04 18.88
CA MET A 69 12.16 -0.27 18.70
C MET A 69 12.93 -0.41 20.02
N PHE A 70 12.55 0.35 21.05
CA PHE A 70 13.35 0.52 22.26
C PHE A 70 12.57 0.39 23.57
N GLY A 71 11.23 0.30 23.51
CA GLY A 71 10.36 0.24 24.69
C GLY A 71 10.12 1.61 25.37
N THR A 72 10.75 2.69 24.90
CA THR A 72 10.54 4.05 25.45
C THR A 72 10.60 5.09 24.32
N THR A 73 10.16 6.32 24.57
CA THR A 73 10.22 7.43 23.61
C THR A 73 11.51 8.25 23.70
N GLN A 74 12.32 8.06 24.74
CA GLN A 74 13.56 8.82 24.95
C GLN A 74 14.78 7.94 24.66
N HIS A 75 15.38 8.11 23.47
CA HIS A 75 16.57 7.35 23.07
C HIS A 75 17.57 8.20 22.29
N HIS A 76 18.84 7.82 22.43
CA HIS A 76 19.92 8.31 21.57
C HIS A 76 20.02 7.37 20.37
N THR A 77 19.87 7.90 19.16
CA THR A 77 19.88 7.16 17.90
C THR A 77 21.29 6.79 17.42
N ASP A 78 22.31 7.03 18.22
CA ASP A 78 23.70 7.04 17.76
C ASP A 78 24.25 5.65 17.41
N ASN A 79 23.56 4.55 17.77
CA ASN A 79 23.96 3.18 17.44
C ASN A 79 22.76 2.21 17.35
N VAL A 80 21.86 2.45 16.40
CA VAL A 80 20.76 1.51 16.14
C VAL A 80 21.24 0.37 15.23
N ASP A 81 21.27 -0.86 15.75
CA ASP A 81 21.57 -2.03 14.93
C ASP A 81 20.49 -2.25 13.86
N ILE A 82 20.90 -2.64 12.65
CA ILE A 82 20.01 -2.95 11.50
C ILE A 82 18.99 -4.00 11.91
N SER A 83 19.40 -4.96 12.75
CA SER A 83 18.49 -6.00 13.22
C SER A 83 17.29 -5.39 13.95
N ARG A 84 17.44 -4.31 14.73
CA ARG A 84 16.31 -3.64 15.41
C ARG A 84 15.30 -3.04 14.44
N PHE A 85 15.75 -2.47 13.33
CA PHE A 85 14.84 -2.02 12.28
C PHE A 85 14.07 -3.21 11.71
N VAL A 86 14.76 -4.30 11.36
CA VAL A 86 14.13 -5.52 10.83
C VAL A 86 13.10 -6.09 11.83
N TYR A 87 13.42 -6.16 13.12
CA TYR A 87 12.50 -6.62 14.19
C TYR A 87 11.26 -5.72 14.33
N THR A 88 11.41 -4.43 14.06
CA THR A 88 10.30 -3.46 14.21
C THR A 88 9.25 -3.68 13.13
N TRP A 89 9.71 -3.96 11.90
CA TRP A 89 8.87 -4.15 10.73
C TRP A 89 8.49 -5.61 10.46
N LEU A 90 9.13 -6.58 11.12
CA LEU A 90 8.79 -8.00 11.10
C LEU A 90 8.33 -8.44 12.49
N ASP A 91 7.03 -8.32 12.75
CA ASP A 91 6.43 -8.77 13.99
C ASP A 91 6.59 -10.29 14.19
N SER A 92 6.77 -10.73 15.43
CA SER A 92 6.89 -12.14 15.79
C SER A 92 5.72 -12.98 15.29
N SER A 93 4.50 -12.43 15.24
CA SER A 93 3.31 -13.12 14.71
C SER A 93 3.45 -13.46 13.22
N VAL A 94 3.97 -12.53 12.41
CA VAL A 94 4.23 -12.73 10.98
C VAL A 94 5.29 -13.82 10.80
N LEU A 95 6.35 -13.78 11.60
CA LEU A 95 7.44 -14.75 11.52
C LEU A 95 7.04 -16.15 11.99
N ILE A 96 6.23 -16.27 13.04
CA ILE A 96 5.70 -17.55 13.49
C ILE A 96 4.80 -18.16 12.41
N LYS A 97 3.97 -17.33 11.76
CA LYS A 97 3.13 -17.80 10.66
C LYS A 97 3.96 -18.25 9.46
N LEU A 98 4.96 -17.46 9.06
CA LEU A 98 5.90 -17.82 8.00
C LEU A 98 6.67 -19.10 8.33
N GLN A 99 7.09 -19.26 9.57
CA GLN A 99 7.78 -20.47 10.05
C GLN A 99 6.88 -21.69 9.96
N THR A 100 5.63 -21.57 10.40
CA THR A 100 4.66 -22.66 10.32
C THR A 100 4.43 -23.04 8.87
N TRP A 101 4.29 -22.05 7.99
CA TRP A 101 4.12 -22.27 6.56
C TRP A 101 5.31 -23.01 5.95
N VAL A 102 6.54 -22.52 6.13
CA VAL A 102 7.75 -23.15 5.60
C VAL A 102 7.95 -24.56 6.18
N ASN A 103 7.65 -24.76 7.45
CA ASN A 103 7.84 -26.05 8.10
C ASN A 103 6.78 -27.09 7.72
N CYS A 104 5.62 -26.68 7.19
CA CYS A 104 4.61 -27.61 6.67
C CYS A 104 5.10 -28.40 5.44
N SER A 105 6.04 -27.85 4.67
CA SER A 105 6.65 -28.47 3.48
C SER A 105 8.04 -29.08 3.75
N MET A 106 8.57 -28.94 4.96
CA MET A 106 9.89 -29.45 5.33
C MET A 106 9.78 -30.77 6.11
N THR A 107 10.82 -31.61 5.99
CA THR A 107 10.98 -32.75 6.90
C THR A 107 11.42 -32.28 8.29
N GLU A 108 11.15 -33.07 9.34
CA GLU A 108 11.47 -32.70 10.73
C GLU A 108 12.96 -32.34 10.91
N ASP A 109 13.86 -33.08 10.25
CA ASP A 109 15.30 -32.85 10.28
C ASP A 109 15.75 -31.57 9.55
N ALA A 110 14.89 -31.01 8.69
CA ALA A 110 15.15 -29.80 7.91
C ALA A 110 14.36 -28.58 8.42
N ALA A 111 13.64 -28.70 9.53
CA ALA A 111 12.81 -27.63 10.07
C ALA A 111 13.59 -26.31 10.23
N VAL A 112 12.92 -25.21 9.90
CA VAL A 112 13.45 -23.86 9.88
C VAL A 112 13.15 -23.18 11.21
N SER A 113 14.16 -22.53 11.78
CA SER A 113 14.02 -21.72 12.98
C SER A 113 13.61 -20.28 12.65
N VAL A 114 13.14 -19.52 13.64
CA VAL A 114 12.88 -18.08 13.45
C VAL A 114 14.15 -17.31 13.06
N ASP A 115 15.31 -17.70 13.59
CA ASP A 115 16.61 -17.10 13.24
C ASP A 115 16.99 -17.37 11.77
N ASP A 116 16.70 -18.58 11.26
CA ASP A 116 16.87 -18.89 9.84
C ASP A 116 16.00 -17.98 8.96
N LEU A 117 14.76 -17.71 9.35
CA LEU A 117 13.88 -16.78 8.63
C LEU A 117 14.40 -15.34 8.66
N TYR A 118 14.97 -14.88 9.78
CA TYR A 118 15.62 -13.58 9.83
C TYR A 118 16.81 -13.50 8.88
N ARG A 119 17.65 -14.54 8.84
CA ARG A 119 18.78 -14.60 7.92
C ARG A 119 18.32 -14.68 6.47
N PHE A 120 17.23 -15.40 6.21
CA PHE A 120 16.58 -15.43 4.91
C PHE A 120 16.12 -14.03 4.47
N MET A 121 15.39 -13.31 5.31
CA MET A 121 14.96 -11.93 5.01
C MET A 121 16.16 -10.98 4.82
N LYS A 122 17.23 -11.15 5.59
CA LYS A 122 18.48 -10.40 5.39
C LYS A 122 19.08 -10.65 4.00
N VAL A 123 19.06 -11.88 3.50
CA VAL A 123 19.51 -12.18 2.13
C VAL A 123 18.64 -11.45 1.10
N GLU A 124 17.32 -11.54 1.20
CA GLU A 124 16.40 -10.86 0.26
C GLU A 124 16.61 -9.34 0.22
N LEU A 125 16.90 -8.73 1.37
CA LEU A 125 17.25 -7.32 1.47
C LEU A 125 18.59 -7.01 0.77
N TRP A 126 19.61 -7.86 0.93
CA TRP A 126 20.88 -7.70 0.22
C TRP A 126 20.74 -7.85 -1.29
N LEU A 127 19.94 -8.83 -1.75
CA LEU A 127 19.65 -9.01 -3.17
C LEU A 127 18.96 -7.77 -3.75
N SER A 128 18.02 -7.19 -3.00
CA SER A 128 17.33 -5.96 -3.37
C SER A 128 18.29 -4.77 -3.45
N PHE A 129 19.17 -4.61 -2.45
CA PHE A 129 20.15 -3.53 -2.39
C PHE A 129 21.18 -3.60 -3.52
N TYR A 130 21.70 -4.79 -3.81
CA TYR A 130 22.68 -4.99 -4.88
C TYR A 130 22.05 -5.12 -6.27
N HIS A 131 20.71 -5.21 -6.35
CA HIS A 131 20.00 -5.58 -7.58
C HIS A 131 20.56 -6.86 -8.22
N ALA A 132 20.89 -7.86 -7.40
CA ALA A 132 21.54 -9.09 -7.80
C ALA A 132 20.58 -10.28 -7.73
N THR A 133 20.79 -11.29 -8.58
CA THR A 133 20.09 -12.57 -8.44
C THR A 133 20.76 -13.44 -7.39
N PRO A 134 20.04 -14.41 -6.79
CA PRO A 134 20.63 -15.35 -5.85
C PRO A 134 21.86 -16.08 -6.42
N GLU A 135 21.86 -16.42 -7.71
CA GLU A 135 23.00 -17.08 -8.37
C GLU A 135 24.25 -16.21 -8.35
N ALA A 136 24.11 -14.93 -8.74
CA ALA A 136 25.23 -13.99 -8.75
C ALA A 136 25.71 -13.68 -7.33
N PHE A 137 24.79 -13.57 -6.37
CA PHE A 137 25.09 -13.26 -4.97
C PHE A 137 25.89 -14.36 -4.28
N TYR A 138 25.59 -15.63 -4.57
CA TYR A 138 26.29 -16.78 -3.99
C TYR A 138 27.45 -17.30 -4.85
N ASP A 139 27.73 -16.67 -5.99
CA ASP A 139 28.84 -17.08 -6.84
C ASP A 139 30.19 -16.81 -6.14
N LYS A 140 31.07 -17.81 -6.17
CA LYS A 140 32.43 -17.73 -5.63
C LYS A 140 33.26 -16.64 -6.32
N PHE A 141 32.99 -16.37 -7.60
CA PHE A 141 33.69 -15.32 -8.34
C PHE A 141 33.31 -13.91 -7.88
N ASN A 142 32.15 -13.75 -7.23
CA ASN A 142 31.65 -12.45 -6.76
C ASN A 142 31.84 -12.25 -5.25
N LEU A 143 32.63 -13.09 -4.57
CA LEU A 143 32.82 -12.99 -3.11
C LEU A 143 33.40 -11.65 -2.65
N GLU A 144 34.24 -11.00 -3.47
CA GLU A 144 34.75 -9.66 -3.17
C GLU A 144 33.65 -8.60 -3.24
N GLN A 145 32.69 -8.77 -4.15
CA GLN A 145 31.56 -7.87 -4.33
C GLN A 145 30.46 -8.11 -3.29
N TYR A 146 30.27 -9.37 -2.88
CA TYR A 146 29.25 -9.80 -1.91
C TYR A 146 29.87 -10.55 -0.72
N PRO A 147 30.72 -9.90 0.10
CA PRO A 147 31.43 -10.56 1.20
C PRO A 147 30.47 -11.09 2.28
N VAL A 148 29.25 -10.56 2.30
CA VAL A 148 28.19 -10.90 3.26
C VAL A 148 27.52 -12.24 2.91
N ALA A 149 27.58 -12.69 1.65
CA ALA A 149 26.92 -13.91 1.18
C ALA A 149 27.39 -15.17 1.94
N ALA A 150 28.68 -15.25 2.29
CA ALA A 150 29.23 -16.37 3.03
C ALA A 150 28.84 -16.39 4.53
N ARG A 151 28.35 -15.27 5.08
CA ARG A 151 28.14 -15.08 6.53
C ARG A 151 26.67 -15.10 6.95
N VAL A 152 25.73 -14.78 6.06
CA VAL A 152 24.31 -14.62 6.44
C VAL A 152 23.57 -15.95 6.43
N LEU A 153 23.41 -16.57 5.27
CA LEU A 153 22.69 -17.83 5.12
C LEU A 153 23.33 -18.65 3.99
N PRO A 154 23.60 -19.95 4.18
CA PRO A 154 24.12 -20.78 3.09
C PRO A 154 23.13 -20.87 1.92
N ALA A 155 23.65 -20.85 0.69
CA ALA A 155 22.84 -20.88 -0.53
C ALA A 155 21.87 -22.07 -0.60
N ALA A 156 22.27 -23.25 -0.11
CA ALA A 156 21.40 -24.43 -0.07
C ALA A 156 20.19 -24.23 0.86
N ARG A 157 20.40 -23.57 2.00
CA ARG A 157 19.35 -23.28 2.98
C ARG A 157 18.42 -22.18 2.50
N HIS A 158 18.96 -21.16 1.82
CA HIS A 158 18.16 -20.13 1.15
C HIS A 158 17.22 -20.74 0.10
N ARG A 159 17.77 -21.60 -0.77
CA ARG A 159 16.97 -22.30 -1.80
C ARG A 159 15.93 -23.26 -1.21
N SER A 160 16.25 -23.97 -0.13
CA SER A 160 15.27 -24.86 0.51
C SER A 160 14.09 -24.07 1.05
N ILE A 161 14.34 -22.92 1.69
CA ILE A 161 13.26 -22.05 2.17
C ILE A 161 12.42 -21.53 1.00
N LEU A 162 13.04 -21.07 -0.10
CA LEU A 162 12.31 -20.66 -1.30
C LEU A 162 11.44 -21.78 -1.89
N ALA A 163 11.96 -23.00 -1.95
CA ALA A 163 11.21 -24.16 -2.45
C ALA A 163 10.00 -24.47 -1.56
N ALA A 164 10.17 -24.46 -0.23
CA ALA A 164 9.08 -24.67 0.72
C ALA A 164 7.95 -23.65 0.59
N LEU A 165 8.29 -22.39 0.29
CA LEU A 165 7.31 -21.32 0.05
C LEU A 165 6.52 -21.55 -1.25
N GLY A 166 7.12 -22.20 -2.26
CA GLY A 166 6.48 -22.48 -3.54
C GLY A 166 5.61 -23.74 -3.58
N GLU A 167 5.90 -24.75 -2.74
CA GLU A 167 5.23 -26.06 -2.81
C GLU A 167 3.73 -26.02 -2.50
N HIS A 168 3.26 -25.09 -1.66
CA HIS A 168 1.85 -25.06 -1.26
C HIS A 168 0.88 -24.68 -2.39
N GLN A 169 1.36 -24.05 -3.47
CA GLN A 169 0.58 -23.82 -4.69
C GLN A 169 0.22 -25.13 -5.42
N THR A 170 0.97 -26.22 -5.18
CA THR A 170 0.79 -27.49 -5.88
C THR A 170 -0.03 -28.52 -5.11
N ARG A 171 -0.28 -28.29 -3.82
CA ARG A 171 -0.93 -29.25 -2.91
C ARG A 171 -2.47 -29.13 -2.88
N ASP A 172 -3.06 -28.41 -3.83
CA ASP A 172 -4.49 -28.51 -4.07
C ASP A 172 -4.72 -29.74 -4.97
N ASP A 173 -4.78 -30.93 -4.34
CA ASP A 173 -5.18 -32.22 -4.92
C ASP A 173 -6.66 -32.20 -5.37
N ARG A 174 -7.05 -31.17 -6.11
CA ARG A 174 -8.38 -30.99 -6.69
C ARG A 174 -8.26 -30.68 -8.18
N ALA A 175 -7.62 -31.59 -8.91
CA ALA A 175 -7.66 -31.59 -10.37
C ALA A 175 -9.10 -31.63 -10.93
N ASP A 176 -10.11 -32.00 -10.12
CA ASP A 176 -11.51 -32.15 -10.54
C ASP A 176 -12.45 -31.00 -10.12
N ARG A 177 -11.97 -29.93 -9.47
CA ARG A 177 -12.82 -28.79 -9.10
C ARG A 177 -12.41 -27.56 -9.88
N TRP A 178 -13.35 -26.92 -10.56
CA TRP A 178 -13.12 -25.58 -11.11
C TRP A 178 -12.74 -24.65 -9.95
N THR A 179 -11.45 -24.34 -9.84
CA THR A 179 -10.94 -23.29 -8.97
C THR A 179 -11.12 -22.00 -9.75
N ALA A 180 -11.87 -21.04 -9.20
CA ALA A 180 -11.99 -19.75 -9.84
C ALA A 180 -10.59 -19.17 -10.07
N PRO A 181 -10.28 -18.62 -11.26
CA PRO A 181 -9.03 -17.91 -11.45
C PRO A 181 -8.92 -16.81 -10.39
N LEU A 182 -7.72 -16.65 -9.80
CA LEU A 182 -7.47 -15.73 -8.69
C LEU A 182 -8.14 -16.13 -7.36
N SER A 183 -8.39 -17.43 -7.13
CA SER A 183 -8.86 -17.88 -5.82
C SER A 183 -7.85 -17.51 -4.74
N GLN A 184 -8.31 -16.69 -3.79
CA GLN A 184 -7.56 -16.22 -2.65
C GLN A 184 -6.92 -17.38 -1.86
N GLU A 185 -5.59 -17.37 -1.76
CA GLU A 185 -4.86 -18.27 -0.89
C GLU A 185 -4.98 -17.75 0.55
N ARG A 186 -5.75 -18.46 1.38
CA ARG A 186 -6.10 -18.02 2.75
C ARG A 186 -4.88 -17.70 3.61
N ASP A 187 -3.80 -18.44 3.42
CA ASP A 187 -2.56 -18.25 4.18
C ASP A 187 -1.83 -16.95 3.77
N ILE A 188 -1.84 -16.62 2.47
CA ILE A 188 -1.33 -15.34 1.95
C ILE A 188 -2.18 -14.18 2.47
N ASP A 189 -3.51 -14.28 2.35
CA ASP A 189 -4.41 -13.22 2.80
C ASP A 189 -4.27 -12.96 4.31
N HIS A 190 -4.13 -14.02 5.10
CA HIS A 190 -3.92 -13.89 6.53
C HIS A 190 -2.57 -13.22 6.85
N ALA A 191 -1.50 -13.59 6.14
CA ALA A 191 -0.20 -12.94 6.31
C ALA A 191 -0.25 -11.46 5.90
N ALA A 192 -0.90 -11.15 4.79
CA ALA A 192 -1.10 -9.77 4.32
C ALA A 192 -1.89 -8.94 5.35
N GLU A 193 -2.92 -9.51 5.95
CA GLU A 193 -3.71 -8.86 7.00
C GLU A 193 -2.88 -8.59 8.27
N LEU A 194 -2.01 -9.52 8.69
CA LEU A 194 -1.11 -9.31 9.82
C LEU A 194 -0.13 -8.14 9.56
N VAL A 195 0.44 -8.09 8.36
CA VAL A 195 1.33 -7.00 7.94
C VAL A 195 0.58 -5.67 7.84
N ARG A 196 -0.63 -5.67 7.28
CA ARG A 196 -1.48 -4.47 7.17
C ARG A 196 -1.82 -3.91 8.55
N ARG A 197 -2.20 -4.76 9.50
CA ARG A 197 -2.46 -4.34 10.90
C ARG A 197 -1.22 -3.75 11.53
N LEU A 198 -0.07 -4.41 11.38
CA LEU A 198 1.19 -3.91 11.89
C LEU A 198 1.51 -2.50 11.38
N TYR A 199 1.37 -2.26 10.07
CA TYR A 199 1.65 -0.95 9.48
C TYR A 199 0.59 0.09 9.87
N SER A 200 -0.68 -0.30 9.97
CA SER A 200 -1.74 0.58 10.44
C SER A 200 -1.51 1.01 11.90
N ASP A 201 -1.12 0.09 12.78
CA ASP A 201 -0.85 0.42 14.19
C ASP A 201 0.30 1.43 14.33
N ILE A 202 1.29 1.37 13.43
CA ILE A 202 2.42 2.30 13.43
C ILE A 202 2.05 3.64 12.78
N GLY A 203 1.51 3.60 11.56
CA GLY A 203 1.35 4.77 10.68
C GLY A 203 0.02 5.50 10.83
N TYR A 204 -1.08 4.82 11.17
CA TYR A 204 -2.39 5.46 11.21
C TYR A 204 -2.66 6.16 12.54
N VAL A 205 -2.84 7.47 12.48
CA VAL A 205 -3.27 8.35 13.56
C VAL A 205 -4.69 8.85 13.27
N GLU A 206 -5.64 8.39 14.08
CA GLU A 206 -7.05 8.75 13.95
C GLU A 206 -7.24 10.27 14.00
N GLY A 207 -7.99 10.80 13.03
CA GLY A 207 -8.32 12.23 12.93
C GLY A 207 -7.18 13.14 12.45
N VAL A 208 -5.97 12.61 12.20
CA VAL A 208 -4.80 13.40 11.79
C VAL A 208 -4.20 12.90 10.47
N THR A 209 -4.24 11.59 10.22
CA THR A 209 -3.61 10.97 9.05
C THR A 209 -4.14 11.54 7.75
N ILE A 210 -3.23 12.02 6.91
CA ILE A 210 -3.53 12.41 5.53
C ILE A 210 -3.24 11.22 4.63
N ALA A 211 -4.29 10.49 4.22
CA ALA A 211 -4.16 9.32 3.37
C ALA A 211 -4.29 9.68 1.88
N SER A 212 -3.39 9.15 1.07
CA SER A 212 -3.53 9.09 -0.39
C SER A 212 -3.82 7.65 -0.81
N LEU A 213 -4.73 7.46 -1.75
CA LEU A 213 -4.97 6.17 -2.40
C LEU A 213 -4.19 6.15 -3.72
N ASP A 214 -3.35 5.13 -3.88
CA ASP A 214 -2.60 4.85 -5.10
C ASP A 214 -2.57 3.34 -5.35
N ASP A 215 -2.44 2.96 -6.61
CA ASP A 215 -2.45 1.56 -7.06
C ASP A 215 -1.02 1.08 -7.35
N ASP A 216 -0.49 0.22 -6.46
CA ASP A 216 0.80 -0.43 -6.67
C ASP A 216 0.66 -1.71 -7.51
N MET A 217 1.44 -1.82 -8.58
CA MET A 217 1.46 -3.00 -9.44
C MET A 217 2.67 -3.91 -9.14
N ILE A 218 2.40 -5.10 -8.60
CA ILE A 218 3.40 -6.17 -8.51
C ILE A 218 3.54 -6.82 -9.89
N ARG A 219 4.71 -6.66 -10.51
CA ARG A 219 5.00 -7.25 -11.82
C ARG A 219 5.38 -8.71 -11.66
N LEU A 220 4.47 -9.61 -12.02
CA LEU A 220 4.76 -11.03 -12.13
C LEU A 220 5.08 -11.39 -13.59
N ARG A 221 6.05 -12.29 -13.78
CA ARG A 221 6.34 -12.91 -15.07
C ARG A 221 6.43 -14.40 -14.86
N SER A 222 5.47 -15.13 -15.40
CA SER A 222 5.50 -16.59 -15.45
C SER A 222 4.74 -17.04 -16.69
N THR A 223 5.04 -18.25 -17.17
CA THR A 223 4.29 -18.86 -18.29
C THR A 223 2.79 -18.90 -17.99
N ALA A 224 2.41 -19.18 -16.73
CA ALA A 224 1.01 -19.16 -16.31
C ALA A 224 0.36 -17.76 -16.39
N VAL A 225 1.12 -16.68 -16.16
CA VAL A 225 0.64 -15.29 -16.30
C VAL A 225 0.55 -14.89 -17.77
N ASP A 226 1.50 -15.35 -18.59
CA ASP A 226 1.50 -15.14 -20.04
C ASP A 226 0.32 -15.85 -20.72
N ASP A 227 0.00 -17.08 -20.29
CA ASP A 227 -1.12 -17.87 -20.80
C ASP A 227 -2.49 -17.25 -20.50
N ILE A 228 -2.61 -16.48 -19.41
CA ILE A 228 -3.84 -15.77 -19.02
C ILE A 228 -3.94 -14.39 -19.71
N GLY A 229 -2.94 -14.00 -20.53
CA GLY A 229 -2.95 -12.74 -21.27
C GLY A 229 -2.70 -11.51 -20.38
N LEU A 230 -2.19 -11.71 -19.16
CA LEU A 230 -1.78 -10.65 -18.24
C LEU A 230 -0.34 -10.18 -18.52
N ALA A 231 0.28 -10.68 -19.58
CA ALA A 231 1.56 -10.21 -20.07
C ALA A 231 1.46 -8.74 -20.52
N HIS A 232 2.21 -7.88 -19.85
CA HIS A 232 2.24 -6.45 -20.14
C HIS A 232 2.72 -6.16 -21.57
N ILE A 233 1.79 -5.76 -22.45
CA ILE A 233 2.10 -5.16 -23.74
C ILE A 233 2.62 -3.74 -23.45
N ARG A 234 3.91 -3.49 -23.72
CA ARG A 234 4.45 -2.13 -23.63
C ARG A 234 3.64 -1.22 -24.55
N ASN A 235 3.15 -0.10 -24.01
CA ASN A 235 2.66 0.99 -24.86
C ASN A 235 3.76 1.34 -25.87
N PRO A 236 3.43 1.47 -27.17
CA PRO A 236 4.40 1.91 -28.16
C PRO A 236 4.98 3.25 -27.72
N LYS A 237 6.29 3.42 -27.88
CA LYS A 237 6.96 4.70 -27.59
C LYS A 237 6.25 5.78 -28.43
N LYS A 238 5.72 6.80 -27.76
CA LYS A 238 5.32 8.05 -28.41
C LYS A 238 6.54 8.78 -28.93
#